data_AF-A0A519HTS5-F1
#
_entry.id   AF-A0A519HTS5-F1
#
_cell.length_a   1.000
_cell.length_b   1.000
_cell.length_c   1.000
_cell.angle_alpha   90.00
_cell.angle_beta   90.00
_cell.angle_gamma   90.00
#
_symmetry.space_group_name_H-M   'P 1'
#
loop_
_entity.id
_entity.type
_entity.pdbx_description
1 polymer ?
#
loop_
_entity_poly.entity_id
_entity_poly.type
_entity_poly.pdbx_seq_one_letter_code
_entity_poly.pdbx_strand_id
1 'polypeptide(L)' 'AIQIHGGYGYLSDFPVERIYRDVRVTQIYEGTSEVQKILIGRALGQA' A
#
# COMPACT_ATOMS: atom_id res chain seq x y z
N ALA A 1 -5.56 -8.91 -6.40
CA ALA A 1 -4.95 -10.26 -6.34
C ALA A 1 -5.74 -11.19 -5.41
N ILE A 2 -5.82 -10.92 -4.11
CA ILE A 2 -6.56 -11.75 -3.14
C ILE A 2 -8.00 -12.03 -3.59
N GLN A 3 -8.78 -10.98 -3.88
CA GLN A 3 -10.18 -11.13 -4.29
C GLN A 3 -10.38 -12.01 -5.53
N ILE A 4 -9.44 -11.98 -6.49
CA ILE A 4 -9.49 -12.78 -7.72
C ILE A 4 -9.19 -14.24 -7.42
N HIS A 5 -8.29 -14.52 -6.48
CA HIS A 5 -7.93 -15.88 -6.06
C HIS A 5 -8.90 -16.46 -5.02
N GLY A 6 -9.89 -15.68 -4.57
CA GLY A 6 -10.87 -16.10 -3.57
C GLY A 6 -10.21 -16.62 -2.29
N GLY A 7 -10.73 -17.73 -1.76
CA GLY A 7 -10.20 -18.36 -0.55
C GLY A 7 -8.73 -18.75 -0.64
N TYR A 8 -8.25 -19.16 -1.82
CA TYR A 8 -6.84 -19.51 -2.04
C TYR A 8 -5.90 -18.31 -1.91
N GLY A 9 -6.39 -17.09 -2.15
CA GLY A 9 -5.61 -15.86 -1.94
C GLY A 9 -5.44 -15.46 -0.48
N TYR A 10 -6.13 -16.14 0.45
CA TYR A 10 -6.06 -15.88 1.89
C TYR A 10 -5.24 -16.96 2.65
N LEU A 11 -4.97 -18.10 2.01
CA LEU A 11 -4.14 -19.16 2.56
C LEU A 11 -2.66 -18.82 2.39
N SER A 12 -1.83 -19.31 3.30
CA SER A 12 -0.38 -19.18 3.25
C SER A 12 0.30 -20.08 2.21
N ASP A 13 -0.50 -20.82 1.44
CA ASP A 13 -0.02 -21.78 0.43
C ASP A 13 0.42 -21.08 -0.87
N PHE A 14 -0.07 -19.86 -1.12
CA PHE A 14 0.24 -19.07 -2.31
C PHE A 14 0.72 -17.69 -1.88
N PRO A 15 1.78 -17.10 -2.49
CA PRO A 15 2.47 -15.91 -1.99
C PRO A 15 1.68 -14.59 -2.00
N VAL A 16 0.44 -14.61 -2.47
CA VAL A 16 -0.42 -13.43 -2.68
C VAL A 16 -0.78 -12.72 -1.37
N GLU A 17 -1.01 -13.49 -0.31
CA GLU A 17 -1.29 -13.05 1.05
C GLU A 17 -0.10 -12.34 1.73
N ARG A 18 1.13 -12.81 1.49
CA ARG A 18 2.38 -12.28 2.03
C ARG A 18 2.73 -11.00 1.31
N ILE A 19 2.66 -11.01 -0.03
CA ILE A 19 2.82 -9.78 -0.82
C ILE A 19 1.82 -8.73 -0.35
N TYR A 20 0.56 -9.10 -0.13
CA TYR A 20 -0.44 -8.15 0.37
C TYR A 20 -0.08 -7.58 1.75
N ARG A 21 0.50 -8.37 2.67
CA ARG A 21 0.98 -7.86 3.97
C ARG A 21 2.17 -6.92 3.81
N ASP A 22 3.16 -7.30 3.00
CA ASP A 22 4.39 -6.54 2.82
C ASP A 22 4.11 -5.16 2.20
N VAL A 23 3.21 -5.06 1.23
CA VAL A 23 2.88 -3.76 0.61
C VAL A 23 2.15 -2.80 1.55
N ARG A 24 1.58 -3.26 2.68
CA ARG A 24 0.90 -2.34 3.62
C ARG A 24 1.87 -1.40 4.32
N VAL A 25 3.11 -1.83 4.56
CA VAL A 25 4.11 -1.00 5.25
C VAL A 25 4.56 0.20 4.41
N THR A 26 4.48 0.09 3.08
CA THR A 26 4.92 1.15 2.16
C THR A 26 4.07 2.42 2.25
N GLN A 27 2.88 2.34 2.85
CA GLN A 27 2.02 3.50 3.08
C GLN A 27 2.38 4.29 4.36
N ILE A 28 3.29 3.77 5.17
CA ILE A 28 3.66 4.29 6.49
C ILE A 28 5.15 4.65 6.54
N TYR A 29 6.00 3.77 6.01
CA TYR A 29 7.45 3.96 5.98
C TYR A 29 7.85 5.09 5.02
N GLU A 30 8.93 5.82 5.33
CA GLU A 30 9.42 7.00 4.58
C GLU A 30 8.38 8.11 4.36
N GLY A 31 7.42 8.21 5.28
CA GLY A 31 6.36 9.21 5.25
C GLY A 31 5.02 8.59 4.91
N THR A 32 4.04 8.86 5.76
CA THR A 32 2.69 8.34 5.57
C THR A 32 2.04 8.92 4.31
N SER A 33 1.04 8.22 3.79
CA SER A 33 0.29 8.67 2.61
C SER A 33 -0.28 10.11 2.77
N GLU A 34 -0.65 10.51 3.99
CA GLU A 34 -1.15 11.85 4.27
C GLU A 34 -0.04 12.92 4.26
N VAL A 35 1.15 12.60 4.80
CA VAL A 35 2.30 13.51 4.75
C VAL A 35 2.72 13.76 3.29
N GLN A 36 2.75 12.71 2.47
CA GLN A 36 3.05 12.82 1.04
C GLN A 36 2.05 13.72 0.31
N LYS A 37 0.75 13.60 0.60
CA LYS A 37 -0.29 14.49 0.04
C LYS A 37 -0.08 15.94 0.44
N ILE A 38 0.26 16.22 1.70
CA ILE A 38 0.55 17.58 2.19
C ILE A 38 1.76 18.16 1.45
N LEU A 39 2.83 17.37 1.29
CA LEU A 39 4.05 17.80 0.59
C LEU A 39 3.74 18.17 -0.87
N ILE A 40 3.00 17.31 -1.58
CA ILE A 40 2.57 17.55 -2.96
C ILE A 40 1.68 18.80 -3.03
N GLY A 41 0.71 18.94 -2.12
CA GLY A 41 -0.17 20.10 -2.08
C GLY A 41 0.58 21.42 -1.87
N ARG A 42 1.61 21.42 -1.01
CA ARG A 42 2.50 22.59 -0.83
C ARG A 42 3.33 22.87 -2.08
N ALA A 43 3.89 21.85 -2.71
CA ALA A 43 4.69 22.01 -3.92
C ALA A 43 3.88 22.61 -5.08
N LEU A 44 2.60 22.22 -5.22
CA LEU A 44 1.72 22.75 -6.25
C LEU A 44 1.18 24.15 -5.94
N GLY A 45 0.95 24.48 -4.66
CA GLY A 45 0.40 25.78 -4.23
C GLY A 45 1.44 26.92 -4.13
N GLN A 46 2.72 26.63 -4.37
CA GLN A 46 3.79 27.64 -4.45
C GLN A 46 4.16 28.03 -5.89
N ALA A 47 3.33 27.67 -6.88
CA ALA A 47 3.36 28.18 -8.25
C ALA A 47 2.35 29.33 -8.41
#